data_AF-A0A2T6ADB5-F1
#
_entry.id   AF-A0A2T6ADB5-F1
#
_cell.length_a   1.000
_cell.length_b   1.000
_cell.length_c   1.000
_cell.angle_alpha   90.00
_cell.angle_beta   90.00
_cell.angle_gamma   90.00
#
_symmetry.space_group_name_H-M   'P 1'
#
loop_
_entity.id
_entity.type
_entity.pdbx_description
1 polymer ?
#
loop_
_entity_poly.entity_id
_entity_poly.type
_entity_poly.pdbx_seq_one_letter_code
_entity_poly.pdbx_strand_id
1 'polypeptide(L)'
;MSGEFAGKEKGSPGLVSILVAFGVTLPAPAMAQTIEDEFLQVAPLPAGIENVTPLPDAANVRFQDCEAFWPDGYRAWRAESVATEDHARKRDIYSWLRARLAFEAKDCGCAGKVAPWEDVDRVYEALKQAHGRVEIKHTAAFAAQADVLTGAVERMCGGSF
;
A
#
# COMPACT_ATOMS: atom_id res chain seq x y z
N MET A 1 26.48 4.45 -60.53
CA MET A 1 26.76 5.81 -60.99
C MET A 1 26.08 6.73 -59.98
N SER A 2 26.79 7.13 -58.91
CA SER A 2 27.70 8.30 -58.90
C SER A 2 26.91 9.55 -59.26
N GLY A 3 26.46 10.32 -58.29
CA GLY A 3 27.17 11.45 -57.66
C GLY A 3 26.11 12.55 -57.43
N GLU A 4 26.30 13.64 -56.72
CA GLU A 4 27.46 14.30 -56.15
C GLU A 4 26.92 15.41 -55.23
N PHE A 5 27.72 15.77 -54.23
CA PHE A 5 27.55 16.83 -53.25
C PHE A 5 27.53 18.25 -53.85
N ALA A 6 27.01 19.25 -53.13
CA ALA A 6 27.80 20.45 -52.71
C ALA A 6 26.96 21.63 -52.16
N GLY A 7 27.53 22.30 -51.15
CA GLY A 7 27.39 23.76 -50.89
C GLY A 7 26.45 24.13 -49.73
N LYS A 8 26.84 24.40 -48.48
CA LYS A 8 27.93 25.21 -47.85
C LYS A 8 27.52 26.67 -47.53
N GLU A 9 27.08 26.83 -46.27
CA GLU A 9 27.41 27.86 -45.25
C GLU A 9 26.95 29.35 -45.31
N LYS A 10 26.75 29.86 -44.07
CA LYS A 10 26.83 31.24 -43.49
C LYS A 10 25.55 32.09 -43.58
N GLY A 11 25.02 32.70 -42.52
CA GLY A 11 25.37 32.94 -41.11
C GLY A 11 24.40 34.04 -40.61
N SER A 12 23.88 34.03 -39.38
CA SER A 12 24.28 34.87 -38.24
C SER A 12 23.06 34.99 -37.27
N PRO A 13 23.19 35.47 -36.02
CA PRO A 13 22.91 34.65 -34.85
C PRO A 13 21.80 35.23 -33.96
N GLY A 14 20.79 34.43 -33.65
CA GLY A 14 19.82 34.73 -32.60
C GLY A 14 20.26 34.08 -31.29
N LEU A 15 20.88 34.86 -30.41
CA LEU A 15 21.17 34.51 -29.03
C LEU A 15 19.88 34.08 -28.30
N VAL A 16 19.74 32.82 -27.92
CA VAL A 16 18.84 32.42 -26.83
C VAL A 16 19.57 31.44 -25.92
N SER A 17 20.12 32.05 -24.87
CA SER A 17 20.32 31.57 -23.52
C SER A 17 20.43 30.06 -23.30
N ILE A 18 21.67 29.68 -22.99
CA ILE A 18 22.02 28.55 -22.13
C ILE A 18 21.17 28.62 -20.85
N LEU A 19 20.33 27.61 -20.63
CA LEU A 19 19.86 27.21 -19.31
C LEU A 19 20.51 25.87 -18.98
N VAL A 20 21.67 25.94 -18.33
CA VAL A 20 22.17 24.82 -17.52
C VAL A 20 21.25 24.75 -16.31
N ALA A 21 20.24 23.89 -16.37
CA ALA A 21 19.52 23.44 -15.19
C ALA A 21 20.03 22.03 -14.88
N PHE A 22 20.90 21.98 -13.87
CA PHE A 22 21.26 20.85 -13.03
C PHE A 22 20.81 19.46 -13.50
N GLY A 23 21.81 18.62 -13.81
CA GLY A 23 21.66 17.17 -13.84
C GLY A 23 21.30 16.62 -12.47
N VAL A 24 20.04 16.77 -12.08
CA VAL A 24 19.38 15.81 -11.21
C VAL A 24 18.64 14.87 -12.14
N THR A 25 19.29 13.79 -12.54
CA THR A 25 18.54 12.58 -12.85
C THR A 25 17.85 12.23 -11.54
N LEU A 26 16.61 12.69 -11.38
CA LEU A 26 15.73 12.08 -10.38
C LEU A 26 15.75 10.61 -10.74
N PRO A 27 16.15 9.69 -9.85
CA PRO A 27 15.87 8.30 -10.11
C PRO A 27 14.36 8.25 -10.35
N ALA A 28 13.96 7.88 -11.58
CA ALA A 28 12.60 7.42 -11.80
C ALA A 28 12.33 6.46 -10.65
N PRO A 29 11.27 6.68 -9.84
CA PRO A 29 11.10 5.91 -8.63
C PRO A 29 11.19 4.44 -9.04
N ALA A 30 12.10 3.71 -8.41
CA ALA A 30 12.27 2.27 -8.58
C ALA A 30 10.98 1.48 -8.27
N MET A 31 9.89 2.18 -7.95
CA MET A 31 8.54 1.72 -7.68
C MET A 31 7.83 1.07 -8.87
N ALA A 32 8.27 1.27 -10.12
CA ALA A 32 7.53 0.72 -11.25
C ALA A 32 7.73 -0.80 -11.45
N GLN A 33 8.83 -1.37 -10.94
CA GLN A 33 9.13 -2.81 -11.08
C GLN A 33 9.10 -3.57 -9.74
N THR A 34 8.87 -2.89 -8.61
CA THR A 34 8.81 -3.53 -7.28
C THR A 34 7.39 -3.73 -6.77
N ILE A 35 6.40 -2.99 -7.28
CA ILE A 35 5.02 -3.05 -6.80
C ILE A 35 4.39 -4.43 -7.04
N GLU A 36 4.72 -5.13 -8.12
CA GLU A 36 4.09 -6.43 -8.40
C GLU A 36 4.56 -7.53 -7.44
N ASP A 37 5.85 -7.54 -7.08
CA ASP A 37 6.42 -8.50 -6.09
C ASP A 37 6.17 -8.07 -4.63
N GLU A 38 6.13 -6.77 -4.33
CA GLU A 38 5.87 -6.24 -2.98
C GLU A 38 4.42 -6.50 -2.54
N PHE A 39 3.48 -6.58 -3.47
CA PHE A 39 2.08 -6.92 -3.15
C PHE A 39 1.87 -8.43 -2.93
N LEU A 40 2.78 -9.28 -3.44
CA LEU A 40 2.75 -10.74 -3.21
C LEU A 40 3.38 -11.14 -1.88
N GLN A 41 4.23 -10.28 -1.31
CA GLN A 41 4.91 -10.55 -0.05
C GLN A 41 4.39 -9.62 1.04
N VAL A 42 4.14 -10.18 2.22
CA VAL A 42 3.73 -9.35 3.35
C VAL A 42 4.95 -8.53 3.77
N ALA A 43 4.84 -7.20 3.68
CA ALA A 43 5.93 -6.29 4.01
C ALA A 43 6.51 -6.61 5.40
N PRO A 44 7.82 -6.49 5.62
CA PRO A 44 8.39 -6.70 6.95
C PRO A 44 7.69 -5.84 8.00
N LEU A 45 7.58 -6.35 9.23
CA LEU A 45 7.02 -5.57 10.33
C LEU A 45 7.83 -4.26 10.50
N PRO A 46 7.16 -3.13 10.80
CA PRO A 46 7.83 -1.87 11.09
C PRO A 46 8.86 -2.01 12.21
N ALA A 47 9.98 -1.29 12.10
CA ALA A 47 11.02 -1.29 13.13
C ALA A 47 10.47 -0.77 14.48
N GLY A 48 10.85 -1.42 15.57
CA GLY A 48 10.46 -0.99 16.93
C GLY A 48 9.05 -1.40 17.36
N ILE A 49 8.38 -2.29 16.60
CA ILE A 49 7.03 -2.81 16.92
C ILE A 49 6.95 -3.50 18.30
N GLU A 50 8.07 -3.99 18.78
CA GLU A 50 8.24 -4.60 20.10
C GLU A 50 8.32 -3.57 21.24
N ASN A 51 8.66 -2.32 20.95
CA ASN A 51 8.92 -1.26 21.95
C ASN A 51 7.88 -0.13 21.91
N VAL A 52 6.66 -0.44 21.48
CA VAL A 52 5.59 0.55 21.27
C VAL A 52 5.12 1.12 22.60
N THR A 53 5.20 2.44 22.72
CA THR A 53 4.69 3.19 23.87
C THR A 53 3.29 3.76 23.58
N PRO A 54 2.43 3.90 24.61
CA PRO A 54 1.15 4.57 24.44
C PRO A 54 1.31 6.02 23.98
N LEU A 55 0.43 6.47 23.09
CA LEU A 55 0.33 7.87 22.70
C LEU A 55 -0.37 8.67 23.81
N PRO A 56 0.16 9.85 24.20
CA PRO A 56 -0.55 10.72 25.13
C PRO A 56 -1.87 11.17 24.49
N ASP A 57 -2.95 11.15 25.28
CA ASP A 57 -4.29 11.61 24.88
C ASP A 57 -4.89 10.89 23.66
N ALA A 58 -4.46 9.65 23.37
CA ALA A 58 -5.06 8.86 22.31
C ALA A 58 -6.54 8.57 22.57
N ALA A 59 -7.41 9.10 21.71
CA ALA A 59 -8.82 8.74 21.67
C ALA A 59 -9.01 7.50 20.78
N ASN A 60 -8.92 6.32 21.39
CA ASN A 60 -9.10 5.06 20.67
C ASN A 60 -10.56 4.86 20.26
N VAL A 61 -10.84 4.83 18.96
CA VAL A 61 -12.14 4.46 18.40
C VAL A 61 -12.05 3.04 17.85
N ARG A 62 -12.91 2.12 18.27
CA ARG A 62 -12.84 0.75 17.73
C ARG A 62 -13.24 0.74 16.27
N PHE A 63 -12.60 -0.10 15.48
CA PHE A 63 -12.95 -0.24 14.07
C PHE A 63 -14.40 -0.64 13.82
N GLN A 64 -15.00 -1.42 14.73
CA GLN A 64 -16.42 -1.79 14.62
C GLN A 64 -17.35 -0.57 14.73
N ASP A 65 -16.90 0.51 15.37
CA ASP A 65 -17.64 1.76 15.54
C ASP A 65 -17.42 2.74 14.37
N CYS A 66 -16.59 2.36 13.38
CA CYS A 66 -16.21 3.19 12.23
C CYS A 66 -17.06 2.95 10.97
N GLU A 67 -18.31 2.52 11.11
CA GLU A 67 -19.17 2.13 9.98
C GLU A 67 -19.31 3.21 8.90
N ALA A 68 -19.43 4.47 9.32
CA ALA A 68 -19.51 5.62 8.42
C ALA A 68 -18.24 5.83 7.57
N PHE A 69 -17.09 5.32 8.03
CA PHE A 69 -15.79 5.49 7.37
C PHE A 69 -15.42 4.29 6.49
N TRP A 70 -16.09 3.14 6.65
CA TRP A 70 -15.78 1.95 5.86
C TRP A 70 -15.85 2.24 4.35
N PRO A 71 -14.98 1.64 3.52
CA PRO A 71 -15.09 1.77 2.07
C PRO A 71 -16.27 0.94 1.57
N ASP A 72 -16.87 1.36 0.45
CA ASP A 72 -18.02 0.66 -0.16
C ASP A 72 -17.71 -0.81 -0.47
N GLY A 73 -16.51 -1.08 -0.98
CA GLY A 73 -16.07 -2.45 -1.27
C GLY A 73 -16.02 -3.35 -0.03
N TYR A 74 -15.58 -2.83 1.11
CA TYR A 74 -15.59 -3.57 2.38
C TYR A 74 -17.02 -3.79 2.89
N ARG A 75 -17.90 -2.79 2.78
CA ARG A 75 -19.32 -2.93 3.14
C ARG A 75 -19.98 -4.02 2.30
N ALA A 76 -19.77 -4.01 1.00
CA ALA A 76 -20.28 -5.02 0.08
C ALA A 76 -19.74 -6.40 0.43
N TRP A 77 -18.42 -6.55 0.57
CA TRP A 77 -17.77 -7.79 0.97
C TRP A 77 -18.29 -8.36 2.28
N ARG A 78 -18.56 -7.51 3.29
CA ARG A 78 -19.11 -7.98 4.57
C ARG A 78 -20.59 -8.39 4.46
N ALA A 79 -21.34 -7.77 3.55
CA ALA A 79 -22.73 -8.15 3.30
C ALA A 79 -22.84 -9.47 2.52
N GLU A 80 -21.78 -9.91 1.85
CA GLU A 80 -21.71 -11.22 1.22
C GLU A 80 -21.69 -12.35 2.26
N SER A 81 -22.04 -13.57 1.83
CA SER A 81 -22.03 -14.74 2.71
C SER A 81 -20.61 -15.08 3.16
N VAL A 82 -20.39 -15.19 4.47
CA VAL A 82 -19.13 -15.66 5.09
C VAL A 82 -18.72 -17.08 4.65
N ALA A 83 -19.58 -17.80 3.93
CA ALA A 83 -19.34 -19.15 3.44
C ALA A 83 -18.55 -19.19 2.12
N THR A 84 -18.24 -18.06 1.47
CA THR A 84 -17.38 -18.08 0.28
C THR A 84 -15.92 -18.30 0.67
N GLU A 85 -15.19 -19.06 -0.15
CA GLU A 85 -13.76 -19.29 0.09
C GLU A 85 -12.97 -17.97 0.11
N ASP A 86 -13.31 -17.04 -0.77
CA ASP A 86 -12.64 -15.74 -0.92
C ASP A 86 -12.78 -14.86 0.33
N HIS A 87 -13.85 -15.03 1.11
CA HIS A 87 -14.15 -14.18 2.25
C HIS A 87 -13.00 -14.19 3.28
N ALA A 88 -12.55 -15.37 3.73
CA ALA A 88 -11.47 -15.47 4.71
C ALA A 88 -10.14 -14.88 4.20
N ARG A 89 -9.82 -15.09 2.92
CA ARG A 89 -8.57 -14.63 2.30
C ARG A 89 -8.53 -13.10 2.20
N LYS A 90 -9.62 -12.49 1.74
CA LYS A 90 -9.76 -11.02 1.70
C LYS A 90 -9.79 -10.39 3.10
N ARG A 91 -10.40 -11.06 4.09
CA ARG A 91 -10.35 -10.66 5.50
C ARG A 91 -8.91 -10.57 6.00
N ASP A 92 -8.09 -11.60 5.74
CA ASP A 92 -6.71 -11.66 6.22
C ASP A 92 -5.88 -10.49 5.66
N ILE A 93 -6.00 -10.22 4.35
CA ILE A 93 -5.35 -9.09 3.67
C ILE A 93 -5.82 -7.75 4.26
N TYR A 94 -7.13 -7.56 4.40
CA TYR A 94 -7.69 -6.29 4.90
C TYR A 94 -7.33 -6.03 6.37
N SER A 95 -7.28 -7.08 7.19
CA SER A 95 -6.85 -7.00 8.59
C SER A 95 -5.41 -6.51 8.69
N TRP A 96 -4.53 -6.97 7.80
CA TRP A 96 -3.15 -6.50 7.72
C TRP A 96 -3.06 -5.04 7.28
N LEU A 97 -3.70 -4.67 6.16
CA LEU A 97 -3.66 -3.31 5.63
C LEU A 97 -4.11 -2.28 6.67
N ARG A 98 -5.25 -2.51 7.32
CA ARG A 98 -5.83 -1.56 8.27
C ARG A 98 -4.98 -1.43 9.54
N ALA A 99 -4.41 -2.53 10.05
CA ALA A 99 -3.56 -2.50 11.23
C ALA A 99 -2.22 -1.81 10.94
N ARG A 100 -1.66 -2.05 9.75
CA ARG A 100 -0.45 -1.38 9.27
C ARG A 100 -0.66 0.13 9.15
N LEU A 101 -1.74 0.57 8.49
CA LEU A 101 -2.05 1.99 8.33
C LEU A 101 -2.22 2.70 9.69
N ALA A 102 -3.00 2.12 10.60
CA ALA A 102 -3.20 2.69 11.92
C ALA A 102 -1.88 2.83 12.69
N PHE A 103 -1.03 1.80 12.61
CA PHE A 103 0.28 1.79 13.25
C PHE A 103 1.24 2.85 12.67
N GLU A 104 1.40 2.87 11.35
CA GLU A 104 2.33 3.78 10.66
C GLU A 104 1.89 5.23 10.79
N ALA A 105 0.59 5.51 10.67
CA ALA A 105 0.04 6.85 10.80
C ALA A 105 -0.03 7.32 12.27
N LYS A 106 0.10 6.41 13.24
CA LYS A 106 -0.14 6.67 14.66
C LYS A 106 -1.52 7.27 14.93
N ASP A 107 -2.52 6.84 14.17
CA ASP A 107 -3.88 7.37 14.24
C ASP A 107 -4.83 6.32 14.82
N CYS A 108 -5.34 6.64 16.01
CA CYS A 108 -6.24 5.79 16.79
C CYS A 108 -7.73 6.00 16.45
N GLY A 109 -8.04 6.96 15.56
CA GLY A 109 -9.39 7.24 15.06
C GLY A 109 -9.74 6.45 13.80
N CYS A 110 -10.97 6.65 13.31
CA CYS A 110 -11.47 5.90 12.16
C CYS A 110 -10.69 6.13 10.86
N ALA A 111 -10.12 7.31 10.66
CA ALA A 111 -9.33 7.61 9.47
C ALA A 111 -8.06 6.75 9.39
N GLY A 112 -7.38 6.51 10.51
CA GLY A 112 -6.23 5.61 10.60
C GLY A 112 -6.57 4.12 10.54
N LYS A 113 -7.76 3.73 10.99
CA LYS A 113 -8.16 2.32 11.13
C LYS A 113 -8.88 1.72 9.94
N VAL A 114 -9.14 2.51 8.91
CA VAL A 114 -9.77 2.08 7.67
C VAL A 114 -8.74 2.10 6.55
N ALA A 115 -8.71 1.02 5.75
CA ALA A 115 -7.87 0.93 4.58
C ALA A 115 -8.71 1.06 3.30
N PRO A 116 -8.11 1.51 2.17
CA PRO A 116 -8.75 1.43 0.87
C PRO A 116 -9.04 -0.03 0.50
N TRP A 117 -10.23 -0.30 -0.06
CA TRP A 117 -10.62 -1.68 -0.40
C TRP A 117 -9.98 -2.16 -1.70
N GLU A 118 -9.72 -1.24 -2.62
CA GLU A 118 -9.06 -1.51 -3.90
C GLU A 118 -7.68 -2.17 -3.75
N ASP A 119 -7.00 -1.92 -2.62
CA ASP A 119 -5.72 -2.55 -2.32
C ASP A 119 -5.88 -4.02 -1.91
N VAL A 120 -7.00 -4.38 -1.27
CA VAL A 120 -7.35 -5.78 -0.98
C VAL A 120 -7.56 -6.53 -2.29
N ASP A 121 -8.35 -5.96 -3.20
CA ASP A 121 -8.63 -6.59 -4.49
C ASP A 121 -7.34 -6.72 -5.33
N ARG A 122 -6.45 -5.72 -5.27
CA ARG A 122 -5.15 -5.78 -5.96
C ARG A 122 -4.25 -6.89 -5.43
N VAL A 123 -4.06 -6.99 -4.11
CA VAL A 123 -3.29 -8.06 -3.49
C VAL A 123 -3.91 -9.42 -3.81
N TYR A 124 -5.24 -9.54 -3.71
CA TYR A 124 -5.95 -10.78 -3.96
C TYR A 124 -5.79 -11.26 -5.41
N GLU A 125 -5.96 -10.37 -6.38
CA GLU A 125 -5.77 -10.70 -7.79
C GLU A 125 -4.31 -11.01 -8.12
N ALA A 126 -3.34 -10.34 -7.49
CA ALA A 126 -1.92 -10.70 -7.63
C ALA A 126 -1.66 -12.13 -7.15
N LEU A 127 -2.14 -12.50 -5.95
CA LEU A 127 -2.02 -13.87 -5.42
C LEU A 127 -2.70 -14.90 -6.33
N LYS A 128 -3.83 -14.54 -6.92
CA LYS A 128 -4.55 -15.39 -7.87
C LYS A 128 -3.77 -15.57 -9.17
N GLN A 129 -3.14 -14.52 -9.70
CA GLN A 129 -2.28 -14.61 -10.88
C GLN A 129 -1.05 -15.49 -10.63
N ALA A 130 -0.44 -15.37 -9.43
CA ALA A 130 0.75 -16.15 -9.07
C ALA A 130 0.46 -17.64 -8.84
N HIS A 131 -0.73 -17.99 -8.33
CA HIS A 131 -1.04 -19.35 -7.88
C HIS A 131 -2.22 -20.02 -8.61
N GLY A 132 -2.87 -19.32 -9.54
CA GLY A 132 -4.11 -19.73 -10.22
C GLY A 132 -5.36 -19.65 -9.33
N ARG A 133 -5.28 -20.20 -8.12
CA ARG A 133 -6.29 -20.05 -7.06
C ARG A 133 -5.64 -19.54 -5.77
N VAL A 134 -6.35 -18.71 -5.03
CA VAL A 134 -5.92 -18.30 -3.70
C VAL A 134 -6.33 -19.38 -2.71
N GLU A 135 -5.40 -19.86 -1.90
CA GLU A 135 -5.63 -20.77 -0.77
C GLU A 135 -5.31 -20.02 0.52
N ILE A 136 -5.86 -20.46 1.66
CA ILE A 136 -5.58 -19.84 2.97
C ILE A 136 -4.07 -19.75 3.27
N LYS A 137 -3.29 -20.75 2.84
CA LYS A 137 -1.83 -20.73 3.03
C LYS A 137 -1.14 -19.56 2.33
N HIS A 138 -1.74 -19.00 1.27
CA HIS A 138 -1.22 -17.82 0.57
C HIS A 138 -1.50 -16.52 1.33
N THR A 139 -2.55 -16.48 2.16
CA THR A 139 -2.89 -15.30 2.98
C THR A 139 -2.49 -15.40 4.45
N ALA A 140 -2.01 -16.56 4.89
CA ALA A 140 -1.67 -16.83 6.30
C ALA A 140 -0.65 -15.84 6.89
N ALA A 141 0.33 -15.41 6.10
CA ALA A 141 1.32 -14.43 6.54
C ALA A 141 0.70 -13.04 6.80
N PHE A 142 -0.34 -12.65 6.04
CA PHE A 142 -1.05 -11.39 6.26
C PHE A 142 -1.79 -11.43 7.60
N ALA A 143 -2.50 -12.53 7.86
CA ALA A 143 -3.18 -12.73 9.14
C ALA A 143 -2.20 -12.67 10.32
N ALA A 144 -1.08 -13.39 10.24
CA ALA A 144 -0.08 -13.41 11.30
C ALA A 144 0.51 -12.03 11.58
N GLN A 145 0.82 -11.25 10.54
CA GLN A 145 1.29 -9.88 10.74
C GLN A 145 0.19 -8.94 11.24
N ALA A 146 -1.04 -9.11 10.79
CA ALA A 146 -2.18 -8.35 11.26
C ALA A 146 -2.36 -8.51 12.78
N ASP A 147 -2.17 -9.73 13.32
CA ASP A 147 -2.24 -9.98 14.77
C ASP A 147 -1.16 -9.20 15.53
N VAL A 148 0.08 -9.21 15.03
CA VAL A 148 1.20 -8.47 15.65
C VAL A 148 0.96 -6.96 15.61
N LEU A 149 0.56 -6.43 14.45
CA LEU A 149 0.26 -5.01 14.25
C LEU A 149 -0.93 -4.57 15.08
N THR A 150 -1.99 -5.39 15.15
CA THR A 150 -3.16 -5.11 15.98
C THR A 150 -2.74 -4.97 17.44
N GLY A 151 -2.00 -5.94 18.00
CA GLY A 151 -1.52 -5.84 19.37
C GLY A 151 -0.61 -4.62 19.60
N ALA A 152 0.17 -4.22 18.59
CA ALA A 152 0.97 -2.99 18.65
C ALA A 152 0.09 -1.73 18.67
N VAL A 153 -0.92 -1.64 17.82
CA VAL A 153 -1.88 -0.53 17.79
C VAL A 153 -2.68 -0.47 19.10
N GLU A 154 -3.09 -1.60 19.66
CA GLU A 154 -3.82 -1.62 20.94
C GLU A 154 -2.96 -1.10 22.10
N ARG A 155 -1.67 -1.44 22.14
CA ARG A 155 -0.71 -0.85 23.10
C ARG A 155 -0.51 0.64 22.86
N MET A 156 -0.40 1.05 21.60
CA MET A 156 -0.20 2.44 21.19
C MET A 156 -1.42 3.31 21.54
N CYS A 157 -2.63 2.81 21.29
CA CYS A 157 -3.87 3.55 21.42
C CYS A 157 -4.57 3.35 22.77
N GLY A 158 -4.13 2.39 23.59
CA GLY A 158 -4.68 2.17 24.94
C GLY A 158 -6.07 1.53 24.95
N GLY A 159 -6.32 0.55 24.08
CA GLY A 159 -7.60 -0.18 24.05
C GLY A 159 -7.75 -1.04 22.80
N SER A 160 -8.91 -1.71 22.66
CA SER A 160 -9.17 -2.63 21.54
C SER A 160 -9.18 -1.93 20.19
N PHE A 161 -8.66 -2.61 19.16
CA PHE A 161 -8.54 -2.08 17.82
C PHE A 161 -9.88 -1.98 17.05
#